data_AF-A0A078KVK6-F1
#
_entry.id   AF-A0A078KVK6-F1
#
_cell.length_a   1.000
_cell.length_b   1.000
_cell.length_c   1.000
_cell.angle_alpha   90.00
_cell.angle_beta   90.00
_cell.angle_gamma   90.00
#
_symmetry.space_group_name_H-M   'P 1'
#
loop_
_entity.id
_entity.type
_entity.pdbx_description
1 polymer ?
#
loop_
_entity_poly.entity_id
_entity_poly.type
_entity_poly.pdbx_seq_one_letter_code
_entity_poly.pdbx_strand_id
1 'polypeptide(L)'
;MPLCYRQANLNSYPKILELSHSHVSLGDLHGNALKLIYSLIEEGFLHINREDYDILKTIYFKPVQELTEKDLSEFKQIIQKANMSKKRALTLIGDDLADRGQNDYFTLLVLQKLQLEGINLEVLLSNHGVEFIQDYEREQFSGHYDLGAGQGESLWNMYYLIRQNLVDEHEIRTIVEQSYRPLIKALNYTVSLPNELTLFSHAPIGLETVKAIAEKFNLPYLDTHLSDLIKTIEAINSLIQQVLKQNKLARLIKAEGSADLRFPIPLIIPLQRLIWNRALGNELVTRPAGHFKVRFVHGHVGPQSILKNGHEVLPDHENLDNLFGKAPELRKTDSRVEHFSRQSSELTAKELDKLWPDRQ
;
A
#
# COMPACT_ATOMS: atom_id res chain seq x y z
N MET A 1 15.61 -9.44 7.65
CA MET A 1 14.37 -10.01 8.23
C MET A 1 13.83 -10.99 7.21
N PRO A 2 13.22 -12.11 7.61
CA PRO A 2 12.86 -13.13 6.65
C PRO A 2 11.59 -12.75 5.90
N LEU A 3 11.67 -12.76 4.57
CA LEU A 3 10.50 -12.95 3.72
C LEU A 3 9.90 -14.33 4.01
N CYS A 4 8.58 -14.36 4.13
CA CYS A 4 7.83 -15.51 4.55
C CYS A 4 7.11 -16.13 3.35
N TYR A 5 7.84 -16.93 2.55
CA TYR A 5 7.30 -17.58 1.35
C TYR A 5 6.32 -18.70 1.67
N ARG A 6 5.24 -18.79 0.89
CA ARG A 6 4.14 -19.74 1.11
C ARG A 6 3.53 -20.23 -0.20
N GLN A 7 2.91 -21.40 -0.13
CA GLN A 7 1.99 -21.85 -1.16
C GLN A 7 0.61 -21.25 -0.90
N ALA A 8 0.07 -20.53 -1.87
CA ALA A 8 -1.19 -19.83 -1.74
C ALA A 8 -2.12 -20.12 -2.93
N ASN A 9 -3.42 -20.07 -2.68
CA ASN A 9 -4.45 -20.22 -3.69
C ASN A 9 -5.69 -19.44 -3.25
N LEU A 10 -6.03 -18.35 -3.95
CA LEU A 10 -7.22 -17.55 -3.64
C LEU A 10 -8.52 -18.35 -3.76
N ASN A 11 -8.50 -19.48 -4.48
CA ASN A 11 -9.67 -20.36 -4.59
C ASN A 11 -9.92 -21.25 -3.35
N SER A 12 -8.98 -21.27 -2.41
CA SER A 12 -9.01 -22.10 -1.20
C SER A 12 -8.88 -21.21 0.03
N TYR A 13 -9.55 -21.59 1.12
CA TYR A 13 -9.35 -20.92 2.42
C TYR A 13 -7.87 -20.98 2.86
N PRO A 14 -7.26 -19.85 3.29
CA PRO A 14 -5.85 -19.80 3.69
C PRO A 14 -5.55 -20.62 4.95
N LYS A 15 -4.31 -21.12 5.05
CA LYS A 15 -3.80 -21.72 6.29
C LYS A 15 -3.27 -20.60 7.19
N ILE A 16 -3.82 -20.47 8.40
CA ILE A 16 -3.37 -19.47 9.38
C ILE A 16 -1.92 -19.79 9.82
N LEU A 17 -1.08 -18.75 9.90
CA LEU A 17 0.31 -18.85 10.32
C LEU A 17 0.47 -18.78 11.85
N GLU A 18 1.56 -19.38 12.32
CA GLU A 18 2.02 -19.12 13.69
C GLU A 18 2.57 -17.70 13.79
N LEU A 19 2.15 -17.00 14.84
CA LEU A 19 2.45 -15.58 15.05
C LEU A 19 3.65 -15.43 15.98
N SER A 20 4.75 -14.86 15.49
CA SER A 20 5.95 -14.60 16.30
C SER A 20 6.51 -13.17 16.17
N HIS A 21 5.99 -12.38 15.25
CA HIS A 21 6.47 -11.04 14.92
C HIS A 21 5.39 -9.98 15.20
N SER A 22 5.76 -8.76 15.59
CA SER A 22 4.81 -7.69 15.91
C SER A 22 4.37 -6.86 14.70
N HIS A 23 5.06 -6.96 13.56
CA HIS A 23 4.76 -6.20 12.35
C HIS A 23 4.75 -7.09 11.10
N VAL A 24 3.84 -6.77 10.17
CA VAL A 24 3.71 -7.37 8.83
C VAL A 24 3.72 -6.29 7.78
N SER A 25 4.42 -6.54 6.69
CA SER A 25 4.30 -5.74 5.47
C SER A 25 3.83 -6.62 4.31
N LEU A 26 2.82 -6.14 3.59
CA LEU A 26 2.28 -6.77 2.39
C LEU A 26 2.67 -5.94 1.17
N GLY A 27 3.19 -6.59 0.14
CA GLY A 27 3.48 -5.96 -1.15
C GLY A 27 2.24 -5.50 -1.91
N ASP A 28 2.42 -5.20 -3.20
CA ASP A 28 1.39 -4.68 -4.09
C ASP A 28 0.12 -5.55 -4.07
N LEU A 29 -1.02 -4.91 -3.78
CA LEU A 29 -2.29 -5.61 -3.65
C LEU A 29 -3.01 -5.80 -4.98
N HIS A 30 -2.60 -5.08 -6.03
CA HIS A 30 -3.20 -5.10 -7.37
C HIS A 30 -4.72 -4.85 -7.35
N GLY A 31 -5.21 -4.01 -6.44
CA GLY A 31 -6.64 -3.70 -6.28
C GLY A 31 -7.48 -4.92 -5.86
N ASN A 32 -6.84 -6.00 -5.40
CA ASN A 32 -7.47 -7.28 -5.20
C ASN A 32 -7.93 -7.47 -3.74
N ALA A 33 -9.18 -7.12 -3.46
CA ALA A 33 -9.78 -7.28 -2.13
C ALA A 33 -9.69 -8.71 -1.59
N LEU A 34 -9.83 -9.74 -2.44
CA LEU A 34 -9.71 -11.14 -2.01
C LEU A 34 -8.28 -11.50 -1.62
N LYS A 35 -7.26 -10.97 -2.30
CA LYS A 35 -5.84 -11.11 -1.90
C LYS A 35 -5.61 -10.47 -0.54
N LEU A 36 -6.17 -9.28 -0.29
CA LEU A 36 -6.08 -8.62 1.01
C LEU A 36 -6.73 -9.48 2.09
N ILE A 37 -7.98 -9.93 1.90
CA ILE A 37 -8.69 -10.82 2.84
C ILE A 37 -7.91 -12.10 3.10
N TYR A 38 -7.42 -12.76 2.04
CA TYR A 38 -6.61 -13.96 2.13
C TYR A 38 -5.38 -13.75 3.02
N SER A 39 -4.63 -12.68 2.74
CA SER A 39 -3.40 -12.34 3.46
C SER A 39 -3.69 -11.98 4.92
N LEU A 40 -4.79 -11.28 5.19
CA LEU A 40 -5.20 -10.95 6.55
C LEU A 40 -5.60 -12.18 7.37
N ILE A 41 -6.25 -13.18 6.77
CA ILE A 41 -6.56 -14.44 7.47
C ILE A 41 -5.30 -15.26 7.70
N GLU A 42 -4.45 -15.38 6.67
CA GLU A 42 -3.19 -16.11 6.76
C GLU A 42 -2.29 -15.53 7.87
N GLU A 43 -2.17 -14.21 7.94
CA GLU A 43 -1.38 -13.48 8.93
C GLU A 43 -2.07 -13.33 10.30
N GLY A 44 -3.28 -13.87 10.45
CA GLY A 44 -4.03 -13.89 11.70
C GLY A 44 -4.59 -12.54 12.15
N PHE A 45 -4.76 -11.59 11.23
CA PHE A 45 -5.46 -10.32 11.47
C PHE A 45 -6.99 -10.49 11.42
N LEU A 46 -7.50 -11.24 10.44
CA LEU A 46 -8.92 -11.39 10.16
C LEU A 46 -9.37 -12.83 10.39
N HIS A 47 -10.46 -13.02 11.13
CA HIS A 47 -11.02 -14.32 11.42
C HIS A 47 -12.47 -14.41 10.93
N ILE A 48 -12.66 -15.22 9.90
CA ILE A 48 -13.97 -15.67 9.38
C ILE A 48 -13.94 -17.19 9.22
N ASN A 49 -15.08 -17.82 9.01
CA ASN A 49 -15.11 -19.26 8.74
C ASN A 49 -14.87 -19.56 7.24
N ARG A 50 -14.78 -20.84 6.88
CA ARG A 50 -14.56 -21.28 5.50
C ARG A 50 -15.73 -20.95 4.58
N GLU A 51 -16.96 -21.07 5.08
CA GLU A 51 -18.19 -20.83 4.33
C GLU A 51 -18.28 -19.34 3.93
N ASP A 52 -18.03 -18.44 4.87
CA ASP A 52 -17.95 -17.00 4.67
C ASP A 52 -16.88 -16.64 3.63
N TYR A 53 -15.69 -17.24 3.71
CA TYR A 53 -14.65 -17.02 2.71
C TYR A 53 -15.09 -17.49 1.31
N ASP A 54 -15.76 -18.64 1.21
CA ASP A 54 -16.27 -19.17 -0.05
C ASP A 54 -17.37 -18.28 -0.65
N ILE A 55 -18.19 -17.64 0.19
CA ILE A 55 -19.17 -16.62 -0.21
C ILE A 55 -18.46 -15.37 -0.72
N LEU A 56 -17.52 -14.80 0.05
CA LEU A 56 -16.74 -13.63 -0.36
C LEU A 56 -16.00 -13.87 -1.69
N LYS A 57 -15.39 -15.04 -1.86
CA LYS A 57 -14.74 -15.47 -3.09
C LYS A 57 -15.72 -15.54 -4.26
N THR A 58 -16.89 -16.15 -4.05
CA THR A 58 -17.94 -16.26 -5.07
C THR A 58 -18.36 -14.87 -5.53
N ILE A 59 -18.66 -13.97 -4.60
CA ILE A 59 -19.05 -12.59 -4.89
C ILE A 59 -17.93 -11.85 -5.60
N TYR A 60 -16.70 -11.93 -5.11
CA TYR A 60 -15.55 -11.23 -5.67
C TYR A 60 -15.29 -11.60 -7.14
N PHE A 61 -15.51 -12.86 -7.53
CA PHE A 61 -15.29 -13.31 -8.91
C PHE A 61 -16.50 -13.16 -9.84
N LYS A 62 -17.64 -12.68 -9.36
CA LYS A 62 -18.77 -12.34 -10.24
C LYS A 62 -18.41 -11.14 -11.12
N PRO A 63 -18.75 -11.16 -12.42
CA PRO A 63 -18.73 -9.96 -13.24
C PRO A 63 -19.54 -8.85 -12.58
N VAL A 64 -19.08 -7.59 -12.68
CA VAL A 64 -19.74 -6.46 -12.00
C VAL A 64 -21.21 -6.30 -12.42
N GLN A 65 -21.55 -6.67 -13.65
CA GLN A 65 -22.90 -6.61 -14.21
C GLN A 65 -23.85 -7.67 -13.60
N GLU A 66 -23.30 -8.70 -12.97
CA GLU A 66 -24.04 -9.78 -12.31
C GLU A 66 -24.13 -9.58 -10.78
N LEU A 67 -23.47 -8.55 -10.23
CA LEU A 67 -23.56 -8.22 -8.82
C LEU A 67 -24.95 -7.67 -8.47
N THR A 68 -25.52 -8.19 -7.38
CA THR A 68 -26.82 -7.76 -6.86
C THR A 68 -26.68 -7.03 -5.52
N GLU A 69 -27.70 -6.29 -5.10
CA GLU A 69 -27.75 -5.71 -3.75
C GLU A 69 -27.56 -6.75 -2.65
N LYS A 70 -28.07 -7.97 -2.87
CA LYS A 70 -27.88 -9.09 -1.94
C LYS A 70 -26.41 -9.45 -1.83
N ASP A 71 -25.69 -9.57 -2.95
CA ASP A 71 -24.26 -9.88 -2.96
C ASP A 71 -23.46 -8.81 -2.21
N LEU A 72 -23.74 -7.53 -2.47
CA LEU A 72 -23.06 -6.42 -1.81
C LEU A 72 -23.35 -6.38 -0.30
N SER A 73 -24.60 -6.60 0.09
CA SER A 73 -25.01 -6.68 1.50
C SER A 73 -24.37 -7.86 2.21
N GLU A 74 -24.33 -9.03 1.58
CA GLU A 74 -23.73 -10.23 2.12
C GLU A 74 -22.22 -10.08 2.30
N PHE A 75 -21.51 -9.54 1.31
CA PHE A 75 -20.08 -9.21 1.41
C PHE A 75 -19.82 -8.27 2.60
N LYS A 76 -20.56 -7.17 2.68
CA LYS A 76 -20.44 -6.17 3.74
C LYS A 76 -20.71 -6.78 5.12
N GLN A 77 -21.76 -7.59 5.26
CA GLN A 77 -22.10 -8.24 6.53
C GLN A 77 -21.03 -9.20 7.02
N ILE A 78 -20.45 -10.01 6.13
CA ILE A 78 -19.36 -10.93 6.49
C ILE A 78 -18.16 -10.14 7.01
N ILE A 79 -17.72 -9.10 6.28
CA ILE A 79 -16.58 -8.26 6.71
C ILE A 79 -16.87 -7.54 8.03
N GLN A 80 -18.08 -7.01 8.22
CA GLN A 80 -18.46 -6.34 9.47
C GLN A 80 -18.45 -7.28 10.68
N LYS A 81 -18.94 -8.52 10.51
CA LYS A 81 -18.99 -9.55 11.57
C LYS A 81 -17.65 -10.24 11.82
N ALA A 82 -16.68 -10.08 10.93
CA ALA A 82 -15.35 -10.67 11.09
C ALA A 82 -14.69 -10.21 12.40
N ASN A 83 -14.04 -11.16 13.08
CA ASN A 83 -13.27 -10.85 14.29
C ASN A 83 -11.86 -10.41 13.89
N MET A 84 -11.34 -9.37 14.55
CA MET A 84 -10.03 -8.80 14.24
C MET A 84 -9.03 -8.95 15.39
N SER A 85 -7.79 -9.29 15.06
CA SER A 85 -6.66 -9.34 16.00
C SER A 85 -5.83 -8.06 15.92
N LYS A 86 -5.73 -7.35 17.04
CA LYS A 86 -4.99 -6.06 17.17
C LYS A 86 -3.55 -6.24 17.65
N LYS A 87 -3.05 -7.47 17.65
CA LYS A 87 -1.75 -7.85 18.26
C LYS A 87 -0.54 -7.37 17.46
N ARG A 88 -0.74 -7.03 16.19
CA ARG A 88 0.33 -6.73 15.24
C ARG A 88 -0.01 -5.46 14.47
N ALA A 89 1.02 -4.82 13.94
CA ALA A 89 0.91 -3.74 12.99
C ALA A 89 1.00 -4.24 11.54
N LEU A 90 0.42 -3.47 10.62
CA LEU A 90 0.30 -3.80 9.21
C LEU A 90 0.71 -2.61 8.34
N THR A 91 1.64 -2.83 7.41
CA THR A 91 1.98 -1.89 6.34
C THR A 91 1.55 -2.46 5.00
N LEU A 92 0.78 -1.70 4.23
CA LEU A 92 0.46 -2.02 2.84
C LEU A 92 1.36 -1.18 1.93
N ILE A 93 2.15 -1.83 1.06
CA ILE A 93 3.11 -1.16 0.16
C ILE A 93 2.42 -0.35 -0.94
N GLY A 94 1.14 -0.60 -1.21
CA GLY A 94 0.33 0.20 -2.12
C GLY A 94 -0.38 -0.66 -3.16
N ASP A 95 -0.84 0.00 -4.22
CA ASP A 95 -1.65 -0.58 -5.30
C ASP A 95 -2.88 -1.31 -4.75
N ASP A 96 -3.48 -0.73 -3.72
CA ASP A 96 -4.64 -1.24 -3.02
C ASP A 96 -5.97 -0.85 -3.68
N LEU A 97 -5.99 0.27 -4.41
CA LEU A 97 -7.15 0.79 -5.15
C LEU A 97 -6.78 1.20 -6.57
N ALA A 98 -7.78 1.31 -7.45
CA ALA A 98 -7.64 1.71 -8.86
C ALA A 98 -6.60 0.88 -9.64
N ASP A 99 -6.64 -0.43 -9.43
CA ASP A 99 -5.81 -1.42 -10.13
C ASP A 99 -6.68 -2.49 -10.84
N ARG A 100 -6.10 -3.61 -11.27
CA ARG A 100 -6.63 -4.72 -12.07
C ARG A 100 -7.60 -5.63 -11.31
N GLY A 101 -7.72 -5.44 -10.00
CA GLY A 101 -8.65 -6.19 -9.16
C GLY A 101 -10.12 -5.92 -9.52
N GLN A 102 -11.03 -6.59 -8.81
CA GLN A 102 -12.43 -6.63 -9.26
C GLN A 102 -13.24 -5.41 -8.86
N ASN A 103 -13.06 -4.84 -7.67
CA ASN A 103 -13.88 -3.70 -7.25
C ASN A 103 -13.27 -2.98 -6.04
N ASP A 104 -13.06 -1.67 -6.15
CA ASP A 104 -12.51 -0.86 -5.05
C ASP A 104 -13.45 -0.77 -3.85
N TYR A 105 -14.77 -0.89 -4.04
CA TYR A 105 -15.73 -0.91 -2.92
C TYR A 105 -15.43 -2.05 -1.94
N PHE A 106 -15.05 -3.22 -2.45
CA PHE A 106 -14.71 -4.36 -1.61
C PHE A 106 -13.43 -4.13 -0.81
N THR A 107 -12.40 -3.54 -1.42
CA THR A 107 -11.17 -3.19 -0.70
C THR A 107 -11.45 -2.13 0.37
N LEU A 108 -12.23 -1.10 0.05
CA LEU A 108 -12.61 -0.04 0.98
C LEU A 108 -13.38 -0.57 2.20
N LEU A 109 -14.26 -1.56 2.04
CA LEU A 109 -14.96 -2.20 3.17
C LEU A 109 -13.99 -2.92 4.12
N VAL A 110 -12.96 -3.58 3.57
CA VAL A 110 -11.93 -4.26 4.38
C VAL A 110 -11.07 -3.23 5.12
N LEU A 111 -10.63 -2.16 4.44
CA LEU A 111 -9.87 -1.07 5.04
C LEU A 111 -10.67 -0.34 6.12
N GLN A 112 -11.97 -0.09 5.90
CA GLN A 112 -12.89 0.44 6.90
C GLN A 112 -12.92 -0.44 8.15
N LYS A 113 -13.08 -1.77 7.99
CA LYS A 113 -13.11 -2.69 9.12
C LYS A 113 -11.79 -2.66 9.91
N LEU A 114 -10.64 -2.65 9.23
CA LEU A 114 -9.33 -2.55 9.89
C LEU A 114 -9.21 -1.26 10.72
N GLN A 115 -9.65 -0.13 10.16
CA GLN A 115 -9.58 1.17 10.83
C GLN A 115 -10.54 1.25 12.02
N LEU A 116 -11.79 0.82 11.86
CA LEU A 116 -12.80 0.85 12.93
C LEU A 116 -12.41 -0.06 14.10
N GLU A 117 -11.71 -1.15 13.82
CA GLU A 117 -11.14 -2.02 14.83
C GLU A 117 -9.83 -1.49 15.42
N GLY A 118 -9.33 -0.33 14.98
CA GLY A 118 -8.14 0.30 15.55
C GLY A 118 -6.86 -0.49 15.31
N ILE A 119 -6.79 -1.25 14.20
CA ILE A 119 -5.55 -1.89 13.77
C ILE A 119 -4.49 -0.81 13.53
N ASN A 120 -3.25 -1.09 13.92
CA ASN A 120 -2.12 -0.22 13.59
C ASN A 120 -1.77 -0.44 12.10
N LEU A 121 -2.47 0.29 11.23
CA LEU A 121 -2.43 0.13 9.78
C LEU A 121 -1.93 1.42 9.12
N GLU A 122 -1.01 1.29 8.17
CA GLU A 122 -0.57 2.35 7.28
C GLU A 122 -0.53 1.85 5.83
N VAL A 123 -0.87 2.73 4.89
CA VAL A 123 -0.89 2.46 3.45
C VAL A 123 0.03 3.45 2.75
N LEU A 124 0.97 2.94 1.96
CA LEU A 124 1.87 3.80 1.19
C LEU A 124 1.16 4.35 -0.04
N LEU A 125 1.42 5.62 -0.33
CA LEU A 125 0.97 6.28 -1.54
C LEU A 125 1.60 5.61 -2.77
N SER A 126 0.77 5.13 -3.69
CA SER A 126 1.19 4.47 -4.92
C SER A 126 0.71 5.18 -6.18
N ASN A 127 1.19 4.76 -7.35
CA ASN A 127 0.71 5.32 -8.61
C ASN A 127 -0.77 4.98 -8.84
N HIS A 128 -1.21 3.75 -8.55
CA HIS A 128 -2.62 3.40 -8.64
C HIS A 128 -3.47 4.11 -7.58
N GLY A 129 -3.00 4.19 -6.32
CA GLY A 129 -3.69 4.93 -5.27
C GLY A 129 -3.89 6.41 -5.60
N VAL A 130 -2.94 7.05 -6.29
CA VAL A 130 -3.08 8.45 -6.77
C VAL A 130 -4.20 8.59 -7.80
N GLU A 131 -4.44 7.61 -8.67
CA GLU A 131 -5.55 7.63 -9.63
C GLU A 131 -6.91 7.55 -8.93
N PHE A 132 -7.02 6.69 -7.91
CA PHE A 132 -8.20 6.66 -7.04
C PHE A 132 -8.44 8.02 -6.38
N ILE A 133 -7.39 8.62 -5.79
CA ILE A 133 -7.47 9.94 -5.15
C ILE A 133 -7.88 10.99 -6.19
N GLN A 134 -7.34 10.94 -7.41
CA GLN A 134 -7.69 11.87 -8.48
C GLN A 134 -9.18 11.81 -8.83
N ASP A 135 -9.76 10.62 -8.92
CA ASP A 135 -11.20 10.47 -9.19
C ASP A 135 -12.04 10.91 -7.99
N TYR A 136 -11.60 10.61 -6.77
CA TYR A 136 -12.26 11.04 -5.54
C TYR A 136 -12.26 12.58 -5.34
N GLU A 137 -11.19 13.27 -5.73
CA GLU A 137 -11.06 14.74 -5.63
C GLU A 137 -12.03 15.48 -6.57
N ARG A 138 -12.70 14.78 -7.51
CA ARG A 138 -13.79 15.32 -8.33
C ARG A 138 -15.09 15.43 -7.52
N GLU A 139 -16.01 16.27 -8.00
CA GLU A 139 -17.34 16.42 -7.40
C GLU A 139 -18.13 15.09 -7.38
N GLN A 140 -17.96 14.30 -8.44
CA GLN A 140 -18.53 12.95 -8.57
C GLN A 140 -17.46 11.98 -9.06
N PHE A 141 -17.52 10.74 -8.60
CA PHE A 141 -16.70 9.67 -9.18
C PHE A 141 -17.07 9.49 -10.66
N SER A 142 -16.06 9.23 -11.48
CA SER A 142 -16.24 8.99 -12.91
C SER A 142 -15.72 7.63 -13.37
N GLY A 143 -15.01 6.91 -12.50
CA GLY A 143 -14.34 5.66 -12.82
C GLY A 143 -13.13 5.85 -13.75
N HIS A 144 -12.69 7.08 -13.96
CA HIS A 144 -11.63 7.41 -14.91
C HIS A 144 -10.26 7.39 -14.25
N TYR A 145 -9.33 6.68 -14.91
CA TYR A 145 -7.92 6.55 -14.53
C TYR A 145 -7.01 6.77 -15.74
N ASP A 146 -5.81 7.28 -15.48
CA ASP A 146 -4.74 7.55 -16.46
C ASP A 146 -3.67 6.43 -16.48
N LEU A 147 -4.11 5.19 -16.29
CA LEU A 147 -3.31 3.96 -16.38
C LEU A 147 -3.77 3.22 -17.63
N GLY A 148 -2.90 2.47 -18.30
CA GLY A 148 -3.28 1.76 -19.54
C GLY A 148 -4.58 0.95 -19.41
N ALA A 149 -5.22 0.59 -20.53
CA ALA A 149 -6.50 -0.12 -20.52
C ALA A 149 -6.48 -1.36 -19.59
N GLY A 150 -7.49 -1.46 -18.73
CA GLY A 150 -7.65 -2.56 -17.75
C GLY A 150 -6.71 -2.48 -16.55
N GLN A 151 -5.87 -1.44 -16.43
CA GLN A 151 -4.97 -1.26 -15.29
C GLN A 151 -5.64 -0.56 -14.10
N GLY A 152 -6.89 -0.08 -14.24
CA GLY A 152 -7.67 0.54 -13.15
C GLY A 152 -9.10 0.00 -13.06
N GLU A 153 -9.28 -1.27 -13.43
CA GLU A 153 -10.58 -1.93 -13.54
C GLU A 153 -11.40 -1.91 -12.24
N SER A 154 -10.73 -2.05 -11.10
CA SER A 154 -11.37 -2.00 -9.77
C SER A 154 -12.07 -0.67 -9.48
N LEU A 155 -11.49 0.45 -9.89
CA LEU A 155 -12.09 1.79 -9.78
C LEU A 155 -13.29 1.92 -10.73
N TRP A 156 -13.13 1.46 -11.97
CA TRP A 156 -14.24 1.48 -12.94
C TRP A 156 -15.43 0.64 -12.47
N ASN A 157 -15.18 -0.56 -11.94
CA ASN A 157 -16.22 -1.44 -11.42
C ASN A 157 -16.91 -0.85 -10.19
N MET A 158 -16.18 -0.16 -9.30
CA MET A 158 -16.80 0.58 -8.20
C MET A 158 -17.74 1.68 -8.74
N TYR A 159 -17.27 2.48 -9.69
CA TYR A 159 -18.10 3.49 -10.34
C TYR A 159 -19.31 2.90 -11.06
N TYR A 160 -19.18 1.72 -11.67
CA TYR A 160 -20.30 1.01 -12.27
C TYR A 160 -21.40 0.72 -11.23
N LEU A 161 -21.05 0.27 -10.02
CA LEU A 161 -22.02 0.06 -8.94
C LEU A 161 -22.75 1.34 -8.54
N ILE A 162 -22.03 2.48 -8.46
CA ILE A 162 -22.64 3.80 -8.22
C ILE A 162 -23.66 4.11 -9.32
N ARG A 163 -23.26 3.96 -10.58
CA ARG A 163 -24.10 4.24 -11.75
C ARG A 163 -25.37 3.39 -11.82
N GLN A 164 -25.33 2.16 -11.32
CA GLN A 164 -26.50 1.29 -11.26
C GLN A 164 -27.35 1.52 -9.99
N ASN A 165 -26.99 2.48 -9.14
CA ASN A 165 -27.61 2.72 -7.82
C ASN A 165 -27.54 1.50 -6.88
N LEU A 166 -26.54 0.63 -7.06
CA LEU A 166 -26.29 -0.52 -6.18
C LEU A 166 -25.48 -0.14 -4.94
N VAL A 167 -24.69 0.95 -5.04
CA VAL A 167 -23.92 1.53 -3.94
C VAL A 167 -24.12 3.05 -3.97
N ASP A 168 -24.37 3.64 -2.80
CA ASP A 168 -24.44 5.09 -2.65
C ASP A 168 -23.02 5.69 -2.68
N GLU A 169 -22.81 6.68 -3.55
CA GLU A 169 -21.54 7.41 -3.62
C GLU A 169 -21.20 8.07 -2.27
N HIS A 170 -22.21 8.54 -1.53
CA HIS A 170 -21.99 9.15 -0.21
C HIS A 170 -21.39 8.17 0.79
N GLU A 171 -21.78 6.89 0.73
CA GLU A 171 -21.19 5.83 1.54
C GLU A 171 -19.69 5.69 1.23
N ILE A 172 -19.33 5.59 -0.05
CA ILE A 172 -17.93 5.44 -0.50
C ILE A 172 -17.11 6.65 -0.05
N ARG A 173 -17.61 7.87 -0.26
CA ARG A 173 -16.92 9.08 0.18
C ARG A 173 -16.71 9.11 1.69
N THR A 174 -17.70 8.65 2.46
CA THR A 174 -17.59 8.54 3.92
C THR A 174 -16.50 7.54 4.33
N ILE A 175 -16.44 6.38 3.68
CA ILE A 175 -15.38 5.38 3.91
C ILE A 175 -14.01 6.00 3.60
N VAL A 176 -13.87 6.66 2.44
CA VAL A 176 -12.61 7.28 2.03
C VAL A 176 -12.15 8.31 3.06
N GLU A 177 -13.05 9.20 3.49
CA GLU A 177 -12.76 10.26 4.44
C GLU A 177 -12.33 9.74 5.82
N GLN A 178 -13.10 8.79 6.35
CA GLN A 178 -12.95 8.36 7.74
C GLN A 178 -11.93 7.23 7.89
N SER A 179 -11.76 6.42 6.84
CA SER A 179 -11.00 5.17 6.93
C SER A 179 -9.81 5.12 6.01
N TYR A 180 -9.86 5.64 4.78
CA TYR A 180 -8.74 5.50 3.83
C TYR A 180 -7.71 6.62 3.95
N ARG A 181 -8.14 7.88 3.78
CA ARG A 181 -7.24 9.05 3.78
C ARG A 181 -6.35 9.14 5.02
N PRO A 182 -6.82 8.82 6.25
CA PRO A 182 -5.97 8.87 7.43
C PRO A 182 -4.82 7.85 7.44
N LEU A 183 -4.92 6.77 6.66
CA LEU A 183 -3.92 5.71 6.60
C LEU A 183 -2.76 6.04 5.63
N ILE A 184 -2.97 6.99 4.72
CA ILE A 184 -2.05 7.26 3.62
C ILE A 184 -0.76 7.91 4.14
N LYS A 185 0.37 7.33 3.77
CA LYS A 185 1.71 7.87 4.03
C LYS A 185 2.48 7.97 2.72
N ALA A 186 3.24 9.03 2.54
CA ALA A 186 4.20 9.10 1.43
C ALA A 186 5.37 8.14 1.68
N LEU A 187 5.82 8.09 2.93
CA LEU A 187 6.90 7.23 3.40
C LEU A 187 6.48 6.63 4.73
N ASN A 188 6.82 5.37 4.99
CA ASN A 188 6.68 4.78 6.31
C ASN A 188 8.04 4.32 6.85
N TYR A 189 8.15 4.09 8.15
CA TYR A 189 9.36 3.53 8.73
C TYR A 189 9.07 2.61 9.93
N THR A 190 9.98 1.68 10.16
CA THR A 190 10.10 0.96 11.42
C THR A 190 11.53 1.08 11.94
N VAL A 191 11.72 0.87 13.24
CA VAL A 191 13.03 0.99 13.88
C VAL A 191 13.39 -0.28 14.63
N SER A 192 14.60 -0.76 14.39
CA SER A 192 15.29 -1.72 15.25
C SER A 192 16.32 -0.96 16.09
N LEU A 193 16.08 -0.91 17.39
CA LEU A 193 16.98 -0.21 18.32
C LEU A 193 18.31 -0.97 18.48
N PRO A 194 19.45 -0.27 18.64
CA PRO A 194 19.54 1.18 18.85
C PRO A 194 19.67 2.04 17.57
N ASN A 195 19.98 1.48 16.40
CA ASN A 195 20.53 2.31 15.29
C ASN A 195 20.19 1.82 13.87
N GLU A 196 19.05 1.18 13.66
CA GLU A 196 18.62 0.72 12.34
C GLU A 196 17.18 1.19 12.03
N LEU A 197 17.00 1.86 10.90
CA LEU A 197 15.71 2.29 10.36
C LEU A 197 15.41 1.48 9.09
N THR A 198 14.21 0.93 8.99
CA THR A 198 13.69 0.40 7.73
C THR A 198 12.74 1.43 7.16
N LEU A 199 13.07 1.96 5.99
CA LEU A 199 12.25 2.91 5.23
C LEU A 199 11.36 2.14 4.24
N PHE A 200 10.09 2.48 4.22
CA PHE A 200 9.11 1.93 3.31
C PHE A 200 8.64 3.01 2.32
N SER A 201 8.58 2.64 1.04
CA SER A 201 8.00 3.44 -0.05
C SER A 201 7.25 2.52 -1.00
N HIS A 202 6.37 3.06 -1.83
CA HIS A 202 5.71 2.25 -2.85
C HIS A 202 6.71 1.82 -3.94
N ALA A 203 7.37 2.78 -4.60
CA ALA A 203 8.41 2.50 -5.57
C ALA A 203 9.81 2.50 -4.93
N PRO A 204 10.82 1.84 -5.53
CA PRO A 204 12.21 1.90 -5.08
C PRO A 204 12.77 3.33 -5.08
N ILE A 205 13.31 3.75 -3.95
CA ILE A 205 13.98 5.04 -3.75
C ILE A 205 15.23 4.87 -2.88
N GLY A 206 16.05 5.92 -2.78
CA GLY A 206 16.98 6.12 -1.66
C GLY A 206 16.72 7.42 -0.91
N LEU A 207 17.65 7.79 -0.04
CA LEU A 207 17.60 9.02 0.75
C LEU A 207 17.66 10.29 -0.12
N GLU A 208 18.21 10.20 -1.33
CA GLU A 208 18.21 11.30 -2.29
C GLU A 208 16.78 11.73 -2.65
N THR A 209 15.83 10.79 -2.74
CA THR A 209 14.43 11.10 -3.02
C THR A 209 13.79 11.76 -1.79
N VAL A 210 14.05 11.26 -0.58
CA VAL A 210 13.55 11.86 0.67
C VAL A 210 14.01 13.31 0.79
N LYS A 211 15.30 13.56 0.51
CA LYS A 211 15.88 14.90 0.46
C LYS A 211 15.22 15.78 -0.60
N ALA A 212 15.05 15.27 -1.82
CA ALA A 212 14.43 16.04 -2.90
C ALA A 212 12.97 16.41 -2.60
N ILE A 213 12.19 15.52 -1.95
CA ILE A 213 10.83 15.84 -1.48
C ILE A 213 10.90 16.96 -0.43
N ALA A 214 11.79 16.85 0.56
CA ALA A 214 11.92 17.86 1.60
C ALA A 214 12.29 19.22 0.99
N GLU A 215 13.28 19.27 0.09
CA GLU A 215 13.70 20.48 -0.62
C GLU A 215 12.57 21.09 -1.48
N LYS A 216 11.83 20.27 -2.23
CA LYS A 216 10.68 20.72 -3.04
C LYS A 216 9.66 21.51 -2.20
N PHE A 217 9.48 21.13 -0.95
CA PHE A 217 8.52 21.74 -0.04
C PHE A 217 9.13 22.66 1.01
N ASN A 218 10.42 23.01 0.88
CA ASN A 218 11.16 23.81 1.86
C ASN A 218 11.09 23.25 3.29
N LEU A 219 11.07 21.92 3.42
CA LEU A 219 11.18 21.22 4.70
C LEU A 219 12.66 20.96 5.03
N PRO A 220 13.05 20.97 6.31
CA PRO A 220 14.41 20.61 6.70
C PRO A 220 14.65 19.12 6.46
N TYR A 221 15.70 18.81 5.68
CA TYR A 221 16.24 17.46 5.56
C TYR A 221 17.39 17.28 6.55
N LEU A 222 17.24 16.34 7.48
CA LEU A 222 18.24 16.03 8.49
C LEU A 222 18.42 14.51 8.57
N ASP A 223 19.66 14.04 8.47
CA ASP A 223 19.99 12.62 8.54
C ASP A 223 21.28 12.35 9.34
N THR A 224 21.64 13.26 10.24
CA THR A 224 22.79 13.15 11.16
C THR A 224 22.55 12.18 12.31
N HIS A 225 21.30 12.02 12.73
CA HIS A 225 20.87 11.01 13.71
C HIS A 225 19.62 10.30 13.22
N LEU A 226 19.37 9.08 13.70
CA LEU A 226 18.18 8.30 13.36
C LEU A 226 16.88 9.09 13.65
N SER A 227 16.84 9.79 14.79
CA SER A 227 15.72 10.66 15.17
C SER A 227 15.50 11.83 14.22
N ASP A 228 16.58 12.33 13.61
CA ASP A 228 16.51 13.47 12.70
C ASP A 228 15.84 13.06 11.39
N LEU A 229 16.24 11.90 10.85
CA LEU A 229 15.62 11.36 9.63
C LEU A 229 14.14 11.03 9.88
N ILE A 230 13.80 10.51 11.05
CA ILE A 230 12.40 10.31 11.45
C ILE A 230 11.63 11.63 11.40
N LYS A 231 12.15 12.72 11.98
CA LYS A 231 11.51 14.03 11.94
C LYS A 231 11.31 14.54 10.52
N THR A 232 12.27 14.33 9.62
CA THR A 232 12.12 14.66 8.20
C THR A 232 10.99 13.84 7.54
N ILE A 233 10.91 12.53 7.79
CA ILE A 233 9.84 11.67 7.25
C ILE A 233 8.46 12.10 7.79
N GLU A 234 8.34 12.39 9.08
CA GLU A 234 7.08 12.85 9.69
C GLU A 234 6.64 14.22 9.17
N ALA A 235 7.59 15.14 8.92
CA ALA A 235 7.30 16.42 8.30
C ALA A 235 6.75 16.26 6.87
N ILE A 236 7.35 15.36 6.07
CA ILE A 236 6.86 15.03 4.73
C ILE A 236 5.45 14.44 4.81
N ASN A 237 5.21 13.46 5.68
CA ASN A 237 3.90 12.83 5.83
C ASN A 237 2.83 13.81 6.30
N SER A 238 3.18 14.71 7.22
CA SER A 238 2.27 15.75 7.73
C SER A 238 1.84 16.71 6.61
N LEU A 239 2.78 17.14 5.76
CA LEU A 239 2.48 17.96 4.60
C LEU A 239 1.60 17.21 3.59
N ILE A 240 1.92 15.95 3.28
CA ILE A 240 1.14 15.14 2.34
C ILE A 240 -0.28 14.94 2.87
N GLN A 241 -0.46 14.69 4.16
CA GLN A 241 -1.77 14.64 4.82
C GLN A 241 -2.52 15.97 4.72
N GLN A 242 -1.84 17.11 4.90
CA GLN A 242 -2.44 18.43 4.73
C GLN A 242 -2.90 18.67 3.28
N VAL A 243 -2.06 18.37 2.29
CA VAL A 243 -2.39 18.53 0.87
C VAL A 243 -3.52 17.58 0.47
N LEU A 244 -3.47 16.34 0.95
CA LEU A 244 -4.51 15.35 0.76
C LEU A 244 -5.83 15.93 1.24
N LYS A 245 -5.94 16.38 2.50
CA LYS A 245 -7.14 17.00 3.10
C LYS A 245 -7.71 18.18 2.32
N GLN A 246 -6.89 18.87 1.53
CA GLN A 246 -7.32 19.99 0.69
C GLN A 246 -7.81 19.56 -0.70
N ASN A 247 -7.86 18.26 -1.01
CA ASN A 247 -8.19 17.70 -2.32
C ASN A 247 -7.29 18.27 -3.43
N LYS A 248 -5.98 18.27 -3.19
CA LYS A 248 -4.96 18.80 -4.11
C LYS A 248 -3.82 17.84 -4.39
N LEU A 249 -3.81 16.64 -3.81
CA LEU A 249 -2.64 15.77 -3.83
C LEU A 249 -2.40 15.22 -5.24
N ALA A 250 -3.44 14.69 -5.88
CA ALA A 250 -3.30 14.14 -7.23
C ALA A 250 -2.87 15.23 -8.22
N ARG A 251 -3.48 16.42 -8.13
CA ARG A 251 -3.10 17.58 -8.97
C ARG A 251 -1.64 17.99 -8.76
N LEU A 252 -1.15 17.99 -7.52
CA LEU A 252 0.22 18.34 -7.20
C LEU A 252 1.24 17.36 -7.80
N ILE A 253 0.94 16.06 -7.75
CA ILE A 253 1.76 15.00 -8.34
C ILE A 253 1.73 15.08 -9.87
N LYS A 254 0.54 15.25 -10.46
CA LYS A 254 0.38 15.37 -11.92
C LYS A 254 1.08 16.61 -12.49
N ALA A 255 1.19 17.68 -11.72
CA ALA A 255 1.93 18.88 -12.12
C ALA A 255 3.44 18.65 -12.30
N GLU A 256 3.99 17.55 -11.77
CA GLU A 256 5.37 17.13 -12.07
C GLU A 256 5.54 16.51 -13.46
N GLY A 257 4.43 16.24 -14.17
CA GLY A 257 4.44 15.65 -15.50
C GLY A 257 4.57 14.13 -15.49
N SER A 258 5.13 13.57 -16.55
CA SER A 258 5.28 12.13 -16.76
C SER A 258 6.74 11.68 -16.69
N ALA A 259 6.97 10.45 -16.27
CA ALA A 259 8.29 9.83 -16.26
C ALA A 259 8.45 8.75 -17.34
N ASP A 260 9.65 8.61 -17.90
CA ASP A 260 10.03 7.46 -18.71
C ASP A 260 10.56 6.36 -17.79
N LEU A 261 9.76 5.31 -17.60
CA LEU A 261 10.03 4.23 -16.65
C LEU A 261 11.25 3.36 -17.02
N ARG A 262 11.84 3.55 -18.21
CA ARG A 262 13.07 2.87 -18.64
C ARG A 262 14.33 3.47 -18.01
N PHE A 263 14.24 4.68 -17.48
CA PHE A 263 15.36 5.42 -16.91
C PHE A 263 15.05 5.84 -15.47
N PRO A 264 16.08 6.11 -14.65
CA PRO A 264 15.86 6.66 -13.33
C PRO A 264 15.09 7.99 -13.41
N ILE A 265 14.04 8.12 -12.61
CA ILE A 265 13.19 9.33 -12.62
C ILE A 265 13.96 10.52 -12.02
N PRO A 266 14.08 11.67 -12.68
CA PRO A 266 14.88 12.80 -12.17
C PRO A 266 14.42 13.33 -10.79
N LEU A 267 15.37 13.78 -9.96
CA LEU A 267 15.09 14.32 -8.61
C LEU A 267 14.30 15.64 -8.60
N ILE A 268 14.17 16.31 -9.75
CA ILE A 268 13.35 17.52 -9.90
C ILE A 268 11.83 17.22 -9.88
N ILE A 269 11.45 15.95 -10.05
CA ILE A 269 10.07 15.46 -9.98
C ILE A 269 9.94 14.34 -8.92
N PRO A 270 10.21 14.67 -7.65
CA PRO A 270 10.45 13.66 -6.63
C PRO A 270 9.16 12.93 -6.19
N LEU A 271 7.96 13.49 -6.39
CA LEU A 271 6.72 12.77 -6.10
C LEU A 271 6.42 11.71 -7.17
N GLN A 272 6.70 12.00 -8.44
CA GLN A 272 6.65 11.00 -9.51
C GLN A 272 7.68 9.91 -9.23
N ARG A 273 8.90 10.27 -8.81
CA ARG A 273 9.92 9.28 -8.39
C ARG A 273 9.44 8.42 -7.22
N LEU A 274 8.72 8.98 -6.25
CA LEU A 274 8.22 8.22 -5.09
C LEU A 274 7.26 7.08 -5.47
N ILE A 275 6.45 7.26 -6.53
CA ILE A 275 5.35 6.35 -6.86
C ILE A 275 5.55 5.57 -8.17
N TRP A 276 6.45 5.99 -9.07
CA TRP A 276 6.64 5.38 -10.39
C TRP A 276 8.03 4.79 -10.63
N ASN A 277 8.99 5.01 -9.75
CA ASN A 277 10.37 4.69 -10.08
C ASN A 277 10.58 3.18 -10.26
N ARG A 278 11.33 2.78 -11.29
CA ARG A 278 11.65 1.37 -11.57
C ARG A 278 13.13 1.10 -11.78
N ALA A 279 13.87 2.14 -12.17
CA ALA A 279 15.30 2.09 -12.39
C ALA A 279 15.99 2.98 -11.36
N LEU A 280 17.05 2.46 -10.73
CA LEU A 280 17.89 3.22 -9.81
C LEU A 280 19.22 3.53 -10.50
N GLY A 281 19.64 4.79 -10.47
CA GLY A 281 20.89 5.22 -11.08
C GLY A 281 22.00 5.49 -10.07
N ASN A 282 23.04 6.20 -10.54
CA ASN A 282 24.18 6.59 -9.71
C ASN A 282 23.83 7.58 -8.59
N GLU A 283 22.69 8.27 -8.71
CA GLU A 283 22.17 9.19 -7.71
C GLU A 283 21.71 8.51 -6.42
N LEU A 284 21.57 7.18 -6.41
CA LEU A 284 21.08 6.43 -5.26
C LEU A 284 21.99 6.63 -4.03
N VAL A 285 21.40 7.13 -2.95
CA VAL A 285 22.01 7.30 -1.63
C VAL A 285 21.34 6.35 -0.64
N THR A 286 22.07 5.35 -0.15
CA THR A 286 21.56 4.38 0.84
C THR A 286 22.11 4.58 2.25
N ARG A 287 23.08 5.49 2.41
CA ARG A 287 23.75 5.75 3.70
C ARG A 287 23.48 7.18 4.15
N PRO A 288 22.93 7.38 5.36
CA PRO A 288 22.73 8.71 5.91
C PRO A 288 24.06 9.33 6.36
N ALA A 289 24.10 10.66 6.48
CA ALA A 289 25.27 11.37 7.00
C ALA A 289 25.67 10.92 8.42
N GLY A 290 24.68 10.53 9.23
CA GLY A 290 24.85 10.03 10.60
C GLY A 290 25.43 8.62 10.73
N HIS A 291 25.71 7.93 9.63
CA HIS A 291 26.26 6.57 9.60
C HIS A 291 25.45 5.49 10.36
N PHE A 292 24.18 5.75 10.67
CA PHE A 292 23.25 4.71 11.11
C PHE A 292 22.78 3.88 9.91
N LYS A 293 22.22 2.71 10.17
CA LYS A 293 21.83 1.78 9.10
C LYS A 293 20.42 2.08 8.61
N VAL A 294 20.25 2.13 7.29
CA VAL A 294 18.95 2.25 6.63
C VAL A 294 18.74 1.06 5.71
N ARG A 295 17.58 0.40 5.83
CA ARG A 295 17.08 -0.55 4.83
C ARG A 295 15.91 0.06 4.08
N PHE A 296 15.68 -0.41 2.87
CA PHE A 296 14.62 0.06 1.98
C PHE A 296 13.69 -1.11 1.65
N VAL A 297 12.40 -0.96 1.87
CA VAL A 297 11.38 -1.96 1.55
C VAL A 297 10.34 -1.31 0.64
N HIS A 298 10.05 -1.93 -0.50
CA HIS A 298 9.17 -1.32 -1.50
C HIS A 298 8.54 -2.37 -2.42
N GLY A 299 7.74 -1.95 -3.40
CA GLY A 299 7.08 -2.78 -4.42
C GLY A 299 7.30 -2.25 -5.83
N HIS A 300 6.24 -2.25 -6.66
CA HIS A 300 6.09 -1.61 -7.98
C HIS A 300 6.90 -2.15 -9.19
N VAL A 301 7.99 -2.88 -8.97
CA VAL A 301 8.97 -3.23 -10.02
C VAL A 301 8.79 -4.62 -10.66
N GLY A 302 7.75 -5.35 -10.28
CA GLY A 302 7.58 -6.77 -10.56
C GLY A 302 8.41 -7.66 -9.63
N PRO A 303 8.39 -8.99 -9.83
CA PRO A 303 9.08 -9.95 -8.96
C PRO A 303 10.62 -9.95 -9.12
N GLN A 304 11.17 -9.02 -9.89
CA GLN A 304 12.60 -8.98 -10.17
C GLN A 304 13.37 -8.34 -9.02
N SER A 305 14.64 -8.71 -8.89
CA SER A 305 15.55 -8.00 -7.99
C SER A 305 15.81 -6.58 -8.50
N ILE A 306 15.99 -5.65 -7.57
CA ILE A 306 16.24 -4.26 -7.91
C ILE A 306 17.73 -4.12 -8.14
N LEU A 307 18.06 -3.53 -9.28
CA LEU A 307 19.43 -3.36 -9.72
C LEU A 307 19.72 -1.88 -9.89
N LYS A 308 20.81 -1.41 -9.29
CA LYS A 308 21.39 -0.11 -9.60
C LYS A 308 22.07 -0.19 -10.96
N ASN A 309 21.78 0.79 -11.80
CA ASN A 309 22.18 0.86 -13.21
C ASN A 309 21.85 -0.42 -14.01
N GLY A 310 20.85 -1.20 -13.57
CA GLY A 310 20.44 -2.44 -14.23
C GLY A 310 21.38 -3.65 -14.03
N HIS A 311 22.42 -3.57 -13.20
CA HIS A 311 23.36 -4.68 -13.01
C HIS A 311 23.89 -4.87 -11.58
N GLU A 312 23.89 -3.85 -10.74
CA GLU A 312 24.40 -3.94 -9.37
C GLU A 312 23.28 -4.28 -8.37
N VAL A 313 23.39 -5.43 -7.70
CA VAL A 313 22.43 -5.84 -6.66
C VAL A 313 22.52 -4.90 -5.46
N LEU A 314 21.36 -4.47 -4.95
CA LEU A 314 21.27 -3.62 -3.77
C LEU A 314 20.91 -4.45 -2.52
N PRO A 315 21.87 -4.81 -1.66
CA PRO A 315 21.60 -5.65 -0.48
C PRO A 315 20.76 -4.95 0.59
N ASP A 316 20.66 -3.62 0.52
CA ASP A 316 19.88 -2.80 1.44
C ASP A 316 18.42 -2.61 0.98
N HIS A 317 18.05 -3.10 -0.22
CA HIS A 317 16.70 -3.04 -0.79
C HIS A 317 16.01 -4.40 -0.75
N GLU A 318 14.77 -4.41 -0.30
CA GLU A 318 13.90 -5.58 -0.19
C GLU A 318 12.61 -5.32 -1.00
N ASN A 319 12.40 -6.12 -2.04
CA ASN A 319 11.23 -6.00 -2.92
C ASN A 319 10.09 -6.91 -2.45
N LEU A 320 8.91 -6.31 -2.25
CA LEU A 320 7.69 -7.00 -1.87
C LEU A 320 6.71 -7.21 -3.04
N ASP A 321 7.01 -6.72 -4.24
CA ASP A 321 6.15 -6.93 -5.40
C ASP A 321 6.19 -8.40 -5.86
N ASN A 322 5.01 -8.94 -6.13
CA ASN A 322 4.80 -10.29 -6.60
C ASN A 322 3.60 -10.36 -7.53
N LEU A 323 3.53 -11.45 -8.28
CA LEU A 323 2.46 -11.67 -9.26
C LEU A 323 1.17 -12.21 -8.63
N PHE A 324 1.18 -12.65 -7.37
CA PHE A 324 0.03 -13.30 -6.76
C PHE A 324 -1.18 -12.37 -6.72
N GLY A 325 -2.29 -12.82 -7.30
CA GLY A 325 -3.54 -12.06 -7.37
C GLY A 325 -3.58 -10.92 -8.41
N LYS A 326 -2.53 -10.72 -9.22
CA LYS A 326 -2.46 -9.64 -10.22
C LYS A 326 -3.37 -9.85 -11.45
N ALA A 327 -3.65 -11.10 -11.78
CA ALA A 327 -4.51 -11.49 -12.90
C ALA A 327 -5.24 -12.82 -12.60
N PRO A 328 -6.30 -13.19 -13.33
CA PRO A 328 -7.06 -14.42 -13.10
C PRO A 328 -6.22 -15.71 -13.04
N GLU A 329 -5.18 -15.80 -13.86
CA GLU A 329 -4.26 -16.93 -13.95
C GLU A 329 -3.20 -16.95 -12.84
N LEU A 330 -3.05 -15.84 -12.09
CA LEU A 330 -2.03 -15.66 -11.05
C LEU A 330 -2.60 -15.81 -9.64
N ARG A 331 -3.75 -16.49 -9.50
CA ARG A 331 -4.46 -16.70 -8.23
C ARG A 331 -3.89 -17.82 -7.38
N LYS A 332 -2.91 -18.56 -7.89
CA LYS A 332 -2.28 -19.70 -7.23
C LYS A 332 -0.77 -19.62 -7.41
N THR A 333 -0.03 -19.96 -6.36
CA THR A 333 1.41 -20.07 -6.42
C THR A 333 1.85 -21.29 -7.25
N ASP A 334 2.90 -21.09 -8.03
CA ASP A 334 3.54 -22.10 -8.86
C ASP A 334 5.03 -21.72 -9.07
N SER A 335 5.68 -22.23 -10.11
CA SER A 335 7.08 -21.89 -10.41
C SER A 335 7.32 -20.44 -10.85
N ARG A 336 6.26 -19.66 -11.12
CA ARG A 336 6.31 -18.27 -11.61
C ARG A 336 5.60 -17.30 -10.68
N VAL A 337 4.69 -17.79 -9.84
CA VAL A 337 3.90 -16.97 -8.91
C VAL A 337 4.28 -17.31 -7.49
N GLU A 338 4.85 -16.33 -6.80
CA GLU A 338 5.19 -16.42 -5.38
C GLU A 338 4.20 -15.62 -4.55
N HIS A 339 3.94 -16.09 -3.33
CA HIS A 339 3.20 -15.37 -2.30
C HIS A 339 4.05 -15.31 -1.03
N PHE A 340 4.22 -14.11 -0.50
CA PHE A 340 5.00 -13.87 0.69
C PHE A 340 4.61 -12.56 1.35
N SER A 341 4.92 -12.49 2.64
CA SER A 341 4.87 -11.28 3.46
C SER A 341 6.25 -11.02 4.06
N ARG A 342 6.51 -9.78 4.46
CA ARG A 342 7.65 -9.46 5.32
C ARG A 342 7.18 -9.42 6.76
N GLN A 343 7.88 -10.12 7.65
CA GLN A 343 7.60 -10.10 9.08
C GLN A 343 8.78 -9.55 9.87
N SER A 344 8.50 -8.68 10.84
CA SER A 344 9.53 -8.12 11.73
C SER A 344 9.00 -7.83 13.12
N SER A 345 9.91 -7.69 14.08
CA SER A 345 9.60 -7.19 15.44
C SER A 345 10.13 -5.77 15.65
N GLU A 346 10.28 -5.03 14.55
CA GLU A 346 10.68 -3.62 14.58
C GLU A 346 9.54 -2.77 15.11
N LEU A 347 9.88 -1.66 15.77
CA LEU A 347 8.91 -0.73 16.31
C LEU A 347 8.37 0.16 15.20
N THR A 348 7.04 0.22 15.07
CA THR A 348 6.36 1.17 14.18
C THR A 348 6.42 2.59 14.74
N ALA A 349 6.10 3.59 13.90
CA ALA A 349 5.97 4.98 14.34
C ALA A 349 5.05 5.11 15.58
N LYS A 350 3.85 4.51 15.53
CA LYS A 350 2.88 4.55 16.63
C LYS A 350 3.37 3.90 17.93
N GLU A 351 4.21 2.87 17.84
CA GLU A 351 4.81 2.23 19.02
C GLU A 351 5.98 3.05 19.57
N LEU A 352 6.77 3.67 18.70
CA LEU A 352 7.84 4.57 19.09
C LEU A 352 7.32 5.81 19.83
N ASP A 353 6.18 6.39 19.44
CA ASP A 353 5.57 7.51 20.16
C ASP A 353 5.29 7.19 21.64
N LYS A 354 4.97 5.93 21.94
CA LYS A 354 4.71 5.49 23.32
C LYS A 354 6.00 5.33 24.12
N LEU A 355 7.10 4.99 23.45
CA LEU A 355 8.40 4.73 24.08
C LEU A 355 9.29 5.98 24.14
N TRP A 356 9.07 6.93 23.23
CA TRP A 356 9.83 8.18 23.12
C TRP A 356 8.88 9.37 22.84
N PRO A 357 8.09 9.80 23.84
CA PRO A 357 7.08 10.85 23.66
C PRO A 357 7.69 12.23 23.33
N ASP A 358 8.91 12.53 23.81
CA ASP A 358 9.58 13.82 23.60
C ASP A 358 10.19 14.01 22.20
N ARG A 359 9.83 13.17 21.23
CA ARG A 359 10.34 13.23 19.85
C ARG A 359 9.54 14.15 18.92
N GLN A 360 8.33 14.55 19.34
CA GLN A 360 7.38 15.37 18.56
C GLN A 360 7.83 16.83 18.46
#